data_AF-A0A7C3HQ49-F1
#
_entry.id   AF-A0A7C3HQ49-F1
#
_cell.length_a   1.000
_cell.length_b   1.000
_cell.length_c   1.000
_cell.angle_alpha   90.00
_cell.angle_beta   90.00
_cell.angle_gamma   90.00
#
_symmetry.space_group_name_H-M   'P 1'
#
loop_
_entity.id
_entity.type
_entity.pdbx_description
1 polymer ?
#
loop_
_entity_poly.entity_id
_entity_poly.type
_entity_poly.pdbx_seq_one_letter_code
_entity_poly.pdbx_strand_id
1 'polypeptide(L)'
;PLLASGGLTRQVALYAAERPEGARVASLAARCGVTTAEIEQARADSGCLLVRDPEPRLITTESFQQKAAELAAKLAAWHREQPLKPGMPKAAAGMESWLLEAILASRNDLFAADNELLRLATHRVKLAGAEEQAASRIEQVFKQAGLAVPAVAEALAVSGIDGARARSVMELLIRRGSLVRVAPDLVFHREAIAGLQDLLAPRKGQSFSVGDFKQWTGVSRKYAIPLLEYLDKARVTRRLADKRVVV
;
A
#
# COMPACT_ATOMS: atom_id res chain seq x y z
N PRO A 1 -11.56 4.12 -54.11
CA PRO A 1 -10.11 3.83 -54.29
C PRO A 1 -9.19 5.02 -53.93
N LEU A 2 -9.41 5.63 -52.76
CA LEU A 2 -8.53 6.62 -52.12
C LEU A 2 -8.26 6.22 -50.64
N LEU A 3 -8.36 4.91 -50.37
CA LEU A 3 -8.30 4.27 -49.06
C LEU A 3 -7.22 3.18 -49.05
N ALA A 4 -6.03 3.50 -49.53
CA ALA A 4 -4.89 2.58 -49.43
C ALA A 4 -3.82 3.27 -48.59
N SER A 5 -3.43 2.61 -47.50
CA SER A 5 -2.44 2.98 -46.46
C SER A 5 -2.68 4.22 -45.57
N GLY A 6 -3.11 5.37 -46.09
CA GLY A 6 -3.26 6.59 -45.25
C GLY A 6 -4.58 6.76 -44.49
N GLY A 7 -5.64 6.05 -44.92
CA GLY A 7 -7.00 6.24 -44.40
C GLY A 7 -7.23 5.64 -43.01
N LEU A 8 -6.82 4.38 -42.82
CA LEU A 8 -7.07 3.64 -41.58
C LEU A 8 -6.26 4.21 -40.41
N THR A 9 -4.98 4.53 -40.62
CA THR A 9 -4.13 5.19 -39.61
C THR A 9 -4.74 6.52 -39.15
N ARG A 10 -5.25 7.33 -40.09
CA ARG A 10 -5.91 8.60 -39.78
C ARG A 10 -7.23 8.39 -39.03
N GLN A 11 -8.02 7.40 -39.42
CA GLN A 11 -9.27 7.04 -38.72
C GLN A 11 -8.99 6.54 -37.29
N VAL A 12 -7.98 5.68 -37.11
CA VAL A 12 -7.54 5.20 -35.79
C VAL A 12 -7.09 6.36 -34.91
N ALA A 13 -6.27 7.27 -35.43
CA ALA A 13 -5.83 8.46 -34.70
C ALA A 13 -7.02 9.36 -34.30
N LEU A 14 -7.94 9.63 -35.23
CA LEU A 14 -9.12 10.45 -34.97
C LEU A 14 -10.02 9.85 -33.89
N TYR A 15 -10.33 8.56 -34.00
CA TYR A 15 -11.20 7.88 -33.03
C TYR A 15 -10.55 7.70 -31.66
N ALA A 16 -9.23 7.53 -31.61
CA ALA A 16 -8.49 7.54 -30.35
C ALA A 16 -8.49 8.94 -29.72
N ALA A 17 -8.38 10.01 -30.53
CA ALA A 17 -8.44 11.39 -30.04
C ALA A 17 -9.83 11.79 -29.52
N GLU A 18 -10.92 11.30 -30.12
CA GLU A 18 -12.29 11.46 -29.60
C GLU A 18 -12.49 10.80 -28.22
N ARG A 19 -11.58 9.89 -27.83
CA ARG A 19 -11.65 9.15 -26.56
C ARG A 19 -10.36 9.31 -25.77
N PRO A 20 -10.18 10.44 -25.07
CA PRO A 20 -8.98 10.68 -24.26
C PRO A 20 -8.80 9.65 -23.13
N GLU A 21 -9.88 8.99 -22.70
CA GLU A 21 -9.86 7.86 -21.77
C GLU A 21 -9.31 6.57 -22.40
N GLY A 22 -9.13 6.49 -23.73
CA GLY A 22 -8.73 5.30 -24.47
C GLY A 22 -9.91 4.50 -25.07
N ALA A 23 -9.65 3.79 -26.16
CA ALA A 23 -10.65 3.02 -26.91
C ALA A 23 -10.24 1.55 -27.02
N ARG A 24 -11.19 0.62 -26.82
CA ARG A 24 -10.98 -0.80 -27.08
C ARG A 24 -10.69 -1.03 -28.56
N VAL A 25 -9.65 -1.82 -28.85
CA VAL A 25 -9.28 -2.19 -30.23
C VAL A 25 -10.44 -2.88 -30.93
N ALA A 26 -11.16 -3.77 -30.24
CA ALA A 26 -12.35 -4.46 -30.79
C ALA A 26 -13.46 -3.48 -31.21
N SER A 27 -13.68 -2.42 -30.44
CA SER A 27 -14.69 -1.39 -30.78
C SER A 27 -14.27 -0.56 -32.00
N LEU A 28 -12.97 -0.25 -32.13
CA LEU A 28 -12.43 0.44 -33.30
C LEU A 28 -12.52 -0.43 -34.56
N ALA A 29 -12.15 -1.71 -34.44
CA ALA A 29 -12.24 -2.70 -35.51
C ALA A 29 -13.67 -2.80 -36.06
N ALA A 30 -14.66 -2.98 -35.18
CA ALA A 30 -16.07 -3.02 -35.56
C ALA A 30 -16.55 -1.73 -36.25
N ARG A 31 -16.12 -0.55 -35.78
CA ARG A 31 -16.52 0.75 -36.35
C ARG A 31 -15.87 1.01 -37.71
N CYS A 32 -14.65 0.54 -37.92
CA CYS A 32 -13.90 0.73 -39.17
C CYS A 32 -14.19 -0.38 -40.21
N GLY A 33 -14.90 -1.45 -39.82
CA GLY A 33 -15.17 -2.59 -40.70
C GLY A 33 -13.93 -3.42 -41.01
N VAL A 34 -12.97 -3.48 -40.07
CA VAL A 34 -11.69 -4.17 -40.20
C VAL A 34 -11.45 -5.11 -39.01
N THR A 35 -10.41 -5.92 -39.08
CA THR A 35 -9.98 -6.81 -38.00
C THR A 35 -9.20 -6.07 -36.91
N THR A 36 -9.10 -6.66 -35.72
CA THR A 36 -8.27 -6.12 -34.62
C THR A 36 -6.78 -6.08 -34.99
N ALA A 37 -6.31 -7.05 -35.77
CA ALA A 37 -4.94 -7.09 -36.29
C ALA A 37 -4.64 -5.90 -37.21
N GLU A 38 -5.59 -5.54 -38.09
CA GLU A 38 -5.45 -4.36 -38.96
C GLU A 38 -5.42 -3.06 -38.16
N ILE A 39 -6.20 -2.93 -37.08
CA ILE A 39 -6.14 -1.78 -36.16
C ILE A 39 -4.78 -1.72 -35.45
N GLU A 40 -4.29 -2.85 -34.93
CA GLU A 40 -2.98 -2.91 -34.26
C GLU A 40 -1.82 -2.60 -35.21
N GLN A 41 -1.91 -2.99 -36.48
CA GLN A 41 -0.93 -2.68 -37.51
C GLN A 41 -0.99 -1.20 -37.91
N ALA A 42 -2.18 -0.65 -38.12
CA ALA A 42 -2.38 0.75 -38.50
C ALA A 42 -1.96 1.74 -37.40
N ARG A 43 -1.84 1.28 -36.14
CA ARG A 43 -1.44 2.13 -35.02
C ARG A 43 0.01 2.64 -35.12
N ALA A 44 0.88 1.91 -35.81
CA ALA A 44 2.33 2.15 -35.76
C ALA A 44 2.69 3.60 -36.10
N ASP A 45 1.96 4.18 -37.05
CA ASP A 45 2.12 5.56 -37.51
C ASP A 45 1.01 6.50 -37.03
N SER A 46 0.12 6.05 -36.13
CA SER A 46 -1.04 6.81 -35.67
C SER A 46 -0.79 7.63 -34.39
N GLY A 47 0.43 7.58 -33.84
CA GLY A 47 0.76 8.21 -32.56
C GLY A 47 0.04 7.60 -31.35
N CYS A 48 -0.55 6.40 -31.52
CA CYS A 48 -1.30 5.71 -30.47
C CYS A 48 -0.47 4.62 -29.79
N LEU A 49 -0.58 4.56 -28.46
CA LEU A 49 -0.06 3.49 -27.62
C LEU A 49 -1.08 2.36 -27.53
N LEU A 50 -0.59 1.12 -27.56
CA LEU A 50 -1.39 -0.08 -27.32
C LEU A 50 -1.12 -0.60 -25.92
N VAL A 51 -2.17 -0.65 -25.10
CA VAL A 51 -2.16 -1.29 -23.77
C VAL A 51 -2.95 -2.59 -23.88
N ARG A 52 -2.36 -3.72 -23.46
CA ARG A 52 -2.94 -5.06 -23.68
C ARG A 52 -3.69 -5.66 -22.49
N ASP A 53 -3.59 -5.07 -21.31
CA ASP A 53 -4.12 -5.62 -20.06
C ASP A 53 -5.26 -4.74 -19.52
N PRO A 54 -6.48 -5.26 -19.23
CA PRO A 54 -6.93 -6.65 -19.42
C PRO A 54 -7.39 -6.99 -20.86
N GLU A 55 -7.62 -5.97 -21.69
CA GLU A 55 -8.00 -6.11 -23.10
C GLU A 55 -7.22 -5.08 -23.94
N PRO A 56 -6.93 -5.36 -25.23
CA PRO A 56 -6.27 -4.41 -26.11
C PRO A 56 -7.02 -3.08 -26.24
N ARG A 57 -6.36 -1.99 -25.85
CA ARG A 57 -6.86 -0.61 -25.92
C ARG A 57 -5.83 0.31 -26.58
N LEU A 58 -6.32 1.23 -27.40
CA LEU A 58 -5.53 2.32 -27.97
C LEU A 58 -5.81 3.62 -27.22
N ILE A 59 -4.75 4.33 -26.90
CA ILE A 59 -4.78 5.69 -26.34
C ILE A 59 -3.75 6.53 -27.09
N THR A 60 -4.04 7.79 -27.37
CA THR A 60 -3.05 8.67 -27.99
C THR A 60 -1.87 8.88 -27.03
N THR A 61 -0.67 9.02 -27.57
CA THR A 61 0.53 9.29 -26.74
C THR A 61 0.36 10.58 -25.93
N GLU A 62 -0.27 11.60 -26.52
CA GLU A 62 -0.60 12.86 -25.85
C GLU A 62 -1.55 12.67 -24.66
N SER A 63 -2.69 11.99 -24.85
CA SER A 63 -3.63 11.74 -23.76
C SER A 63 -3.00 10.90 -22.64
N PHE A 64 -2.17 9.92 -22.99
CA PHE A 64 -1.45 9.12 -22.00
C PHE A 64 -0.48 9.97 -21.16
N GLN A 65 0.31 10.82 -21.82
CA GLN A 65 1.23 11.74 -21.13
C GLN A 65 0.48 12.76 -20.26
N GLN A 66 -0.64 13.30 -20.76
CA GLN A 66 -1.49 14.21 -19.99
C GLN A 66 -2.04 13.53 -18.74
N LYS A 67 -2.59 12.31 -18.86
CA LYS A 67 -3.12 11.55 -17.72
C LYS A 67 -2.04 11.20 -16.69
N ALA A 68 -0.82 10.89 -17.14
CA ALA A 68 0.32 10.70 -16.26
C ALA A 68 0.70 12.00 -15.52
N ALA A 69 0.69 13.15 -16.20
CA ALA A 69 0.96 14.45 -15.58
C ALA A 69 -0.13 14.85 -14.58
N GLU A 70 -1.41 14.64 -14.91
CA GLU A 70 -2.55 14.84 -14.01
C GLU A 70 -2.42 13.99 -12.74
N LEU A 71 -2.04 12.72 -12.88
CA LEU A 71 -1.79 11.83 -11.74
C LEU A 71 -0.65 12.34 -10.86
N ALA A 72 0.46 12.76 -11.46
CA ALA A 72 1.61 13.31 -10.73
C ALA A 72 1.24 14.58 -9.95
N ALA A 73 0.51 15.51 -10.57
CA ALA A 73 0.03 16.73 -9.93
C ALA A 73 -0.93 16.42 -8.77
N LYS A 74 -1.86 15.49 -8.97
CA LYS A 74 -2.81 15.05 -7.95
C LYS A 74 -2.10 14.40 -6.75
N LEU A 75 -1.11 13.55 -6.99
CA LEU A 75 -0.28 12.97 -5.93
C LEU A 75 0.52 14.05 -5.19
N ALA A 76 1.11 15.02 -5.90
CA ALA A 76 1.85 16.11 -5.27
C ALA A 76 0.95 16.97 -4.36
N ALA A 77 -0.28 17.27 -4.78
CA ALA A 77 -1.26 17.95 -3.92
C ALA A 77 -1.62 17.11 -2.69
N TRP A 78 -1.94 15.83 -2.91
CA TRP A 78 -2.30 14.92 -1.83
C TRP A 78 -1.19 14.72 -0.80
N HIS A 79 0.08 14.61 -1.22
CA HIS A 79 1.21 14.51 -0.28
C HIS A 79 1.39 15.79 0.55
N ARG A 80 1.07 16.97 0.00
CA ARG A 80 1.11 18.22 0.76
C ARG A 80 -0.02 18.29 1.79
N GLU A 81 -1.20 17.80 1.46
CA GLU A 81 -2.35 17.74 2.36
C GLU A 81 -2.23 16.64 3.41
N GLN A 82 -1.57 15.53 3.08
CA GLN A 82 -1.46 14.33 3.91
C GLN A 82 0.00 13.86 4.05
N PRO A 83 0.92 14.70 4.56
CA PRO A 83 2.37 14.43 4.52
C PRO A 83 2.79 13.19 5.32
N LEU A 84 1.99 12.82 6.33
CA LEU A 84 2.25 11.66 7.18
C LEU A 84 1.75 10.33 6.59
N LYS A 85 0.95 10.39 5.51
CA LYS A 85 0.46 9.18 4.87
C LYS A 85 1.48 8.67 3.84
N PRO A 86 1.66 7.35 3.76
CA PRO A 86 2.67 6.74 2.88
C PRO A 86 2.36 6.87 1.39
N GLY A 87 1.07 6.96 1.03
CA GLY A 87 0.61 7.11 -0.35
C GLY A 87 -0.90 7.20 -0.42
N MET A 88 -1.40 7.67 -1.55
CA MET A 88 -2.81 7.76 -1.89
C MET A 88 -3.36 6.37 -2.24
N PRO A 89 -4.56 5.98 -1.80
CA PRO A 89 -5.20 4.76 -2.29
C PRO A 89 -5.36 4.77 -3.81
N LYS A 90 -5.07 3.67 -4.51
CA LYS A 90 -5.24 3.56 -5.98
C LYS A 90 -6.66 3.90 -6.42
N ALA A 91 -7.67 3.48 -5.66
CA ALA A 91 -9.07 3.82 -5.89
C ALA A 91 -9.35 5.35 -5.89
N ALA A 92 -8.53 6.16 -5.21
CA ALA A 92 -8.66 7.61 -5.20
C ALA A 92 -7.94 8.29 -6.38
N ALA A 93 -7.24 7.54 -7.25
CA ALA A 93 -6.59 8.09 -8.44
C ALA A 93 -7.60 8.75 -9.39
N GLY A 94 -8.85 8.29 -9.40
CA GLY A 94 -9.92 8.86 -10.22
C GLY A 94 -9.72 8.62 -11.71
N MET A 95 -9.16 7.45 -12.06
CA MET A 95 -8.96 6.99 -13.43
C MET A 95 -9.20 5.50 -13.51
N GLU A 96 -9.42 5.01 -14.72
CA GLU A 96 -9.62 3.59 -14.99
C GLU A 96 -8.40 2.75 -14.57
N SER A 97 -8.65 1.58 -13.96
CA SER A 97 -7.60 0.72 -13.42
C SER A 97 -6.54 0.32 -14.46
N TRP A 98 -6.97 -0.05 -15.68
CA TRP A 98 -6.06 -0.44 -16.76
C TRP A 98 -5.11 0.72 -17.17
N LEU A 99 -5.60 1.96 -17.15
CA LEU A 99 -4.79 3.13 -17.51
C LEU A 99 -3.82 3.46 -16.39
N LEU A 100 -4.27 3.36 -15.14
CA LEU A 100 -3.40 3.52 -13.98
C LEU A 100 -2.24 2.52 -14.03
N GLU A 101 -2.53 1.23 -14.17
CA GLU A 101 -1.48 0.20 -14.20
C GLU A 101 -0.53 0.39 -15.40
N ALA A 102 -1.03 0.81 -16.56
CA ALA A 102 -0.19 1.15 -17.71
C ALA A 102 0.75 2.35 -17.44
N ILE A 103 0.25 3.40 -16.80
CA ILE A 103 1.07 4.55 -16.38
C ILE A 103 2.14 4.11 -15.38
N LEU A 104 1.77 3.31 -14.37
CA LEU A 104 2.70 2.81 -13.36
C LEU A 104 3.81 1.93 -13.95
N ALA A 105 3.44 1.05 -14.88
CA ALA A 105 4.40 0.20 -15.58
C ALA A 105 5.36 1.01 -16.47
N SER A 106 4.87 2.06 -17.13
CA SER A 106 5.68 2.89 -18.04
C SER A 106 6.55 3.93 -17.35
N ARG A 107 6.20 4.34 -16.11
CA ARG A 107 6.83 5.45 -15.37
C ARG A 107 7.23 5.05 -13.95
N ASN A 108 7.92 3.92 -13.83
CA ASN A 108 8.45 3.42 -12.55
C ASN A 108 9.54 4.33 -11.93
N ASP A 109 10.08 5.27 -12.71
CA ASP A 109 10.98 6.34 -12.28
C ASP A 109 10.24 7.41 -11.46
N LEU A 110 8.99 7.67 -11.81
CA LEU A 110 8.20 8.78 -11.28
C LEU A 110 7.20 8.33 -10.20
N PHE A 111 6.65 7.13 -10.33
CA PHE A 111 5.65 6.58 -9.43
C PHE A 111 6.16 5.35 -8.71
N ALA A 112 5.72 5.17 -7.47
CA ALA A 112 5.89 3.93 -6.73
C ALA A 112 4.53 3.47 -6.22
N ALA A 113 4.25 2.18 -6.37
CA ALA A 113 3.06 1.54 -5.85
C ALA A 113 3.45 0.46 -4.85
N ASP A 114 2.83 0.51 -3.67
CA ASP A 114 2.98 -0.48 -2.61
C ASP A 114 1.58 -1.02 -2.30
N ASN A 115 1.26 -2.21 -2.83
CA ASN A 115 -0.08 -2.82 -2.75
C ASN A 115 -1.17 -1.88 -3.32
N GLU A 116 -2.14 -1.49 -2.50
CA GLU A 116 -3.23 -0.56 -2.86
C GLU A 116 -2.87 0.93 -2.73
N LEU A 117 -1.61 1.25 -2.43
CA LEU A 117 -1.15 2.62 -2.25
C LEU A 117 -0.25 3.06 -3.39
N LEU A 118 -0.40 4.33 -3.77
CA LEU A 118 0.31 5.01 -4.82
C LEU A 118 0.97 6.27 -4.28
N ARG A 119 2.22 6.50 -4.66
CA ARG A 119 2.95 7.73 -4.33
C ARG A 119 3.87 8.13 -5.46
N LEU A 120 4.37 9.37 -5.37
CA LEU A 120 5.52 9.79 -6.16
C LEU A 120 6.75 9.03 -5.66
N ALA A 121 7.63 8.62 -6.57
CA ALA A 121 8.86 7.91 -6.25
C ALA A 121 9.75 8.71 -5.29
N THR A 122 9.64 10.04 -5.31
CA THR A 122 10.34 10.99 -4.43
C THR A 122 9.69 11.21 -3.08
N HIS A 123 8.41 10.84 -2.89
CA HIS A 123 7.72 11.06 -1.61
C HIS A 123 8.33 10.19 -0.52
N ARG A 124 8.69 10.82 0.59
CA ARG A 124 9.21 10.17 1.80
C ARG A 124 8.53 10.80 3.00
N VAL A 125 7.86 9.98 3.81
CA VAL A 125 7.24 10.45 5.05
C VAL A 125 8.34 10.78 6.06
N LYS A 126 8.51 12.06 6.35
CA LYS A 126 9.39 12.58 7.40
C LYS A 126 8.52 13.20 8.49
N LEU A 127 8.91 12.97 9.74
CA LEU A 127 8.36 13.70 10.87
C LEU A 127 9.19 14.98 11.05
N ALA A 128 8.57 16.06 11.45
CA ALA A 128 9.24 17.32 11.75
C ALA A 128 8.51 18.01 12.90
N GLY A 129 9.22 18.82 13.68
CA GLY A 129 8.61 19.67 14.71
C GLY A 129 7.68 18.91 15.67
N ALA A 130 6.40 19.28 15.69
CA ALA A 130 5.41 18.72 16.60
C ALA A 130 5.21 17.20 16.41
N GLU A 131 5.29 16.69 15.18
CA GLU A 131 5.16 15.26 14.92
C GLU A 131 6.32 14.43 15.44
N GLU A 132 7.54 14.97 15.42
CA GLU A 132 8.72 14.28 15.93
C GLU A 132 8.64 14.15 17.46
N GLN A 133 8.22 15.22 18.13
CA GLN A 133 7.96 15.18 19.57
C GLN A 133 6.80 14.23 19.92
N ALA A 134 5.73 14.26 19.13
CA ALA A 134 4.61 13.32 19.29
C ALA A 134 5.06 11.87 19.12
N ALA A 135 5.91 11.57 18.14
CA ALA A 135 6.46 10.24 17.93
C ALA A 135 7.26 9.77 19.15
N SER A 136 8.15 10.62 19.67
CA SER A 136 8.93 10.30 20.87
C SER A 136 8.02 10.01 22.08
N ARG A 137 7.00 10.83 22.32
CA ARG A 137 6.04 10.61 23.41
C ARG A 137 5.25 9.31 23.25
N ILE A 138 4.71 9.05 22.05
CA ILE A 138 3.95 7.82 21.75
C ILE A 138 4.84 6.58 21.91
N GLU A 139 6.05 6.59 21.33
CA GLU A 139 7.00 5.48 21.42
C GLU A 139 7.40 5.20 22.87
N GLN A 140 7.67 6.25 23.65
CA GLN A 140 8.04 6.14 25.06
C GLN A 140 6.93 5.51 25.91
N VAL A 141 5.65 5.85 25.67
CA VAL A 141 4.52 5.22 26.36
C VAL A 141 4.51 3.71 26.15
N PHE A 142 4.63 3.25 24.89
CA PHE A 142 4.65 1.82 24.60
C PHE A 142 5.92 1.13 25.13
N LYS A 143 7.07 1.83 25.11
CA LYS A 143 8.33 1.30 25.64
C LYS A 143 8.26 1.08 27.15
N GLN A 144 7.73 2.06 27.89
CA GLN A 144 7.59 1.98 29.36
C GLN A 144 6.54 0.95 29.79
N ALA A 145 5.48 0.77 29.00
CA ALA A 145 4.41 -0.17 29.32
C ALA A 145 4.81 -1.65 29.19
N GLY A 146 5.86 -1.97 28.41
CA GLY A 146 6.31 -3.35 28.20
C GLY A 146 5.21 -4.22 27.58
N LEU A 147 4.85 -5.32 28.25
CA LEU A 147 3.74 -6.20 27.84
C LEU A 147 2.37 -5.76 28.39
N ALA A 148 2.33 -4.78 29.28
CA ALA A 148 1.10 -4.23 29.87
C ALA A 148 0.68 -2.94 29.15
N VAL A 149 0.51 -3.04 27.82
CA VAL A 149 0.28 -1.88 26.96
C VAL A 149 -1.05 -1.18 27.27
N PRO A 150 -1.09 0.16 27.24
CA PRO A 150 -2.33 0.92 27.37
C PRO A 150 -3.21 0.77 26.12
N ALA A 151 -4.45 1.26 26.19
CA ALA A 151 -5.26 1.35 24.99
C ALA A 151 -4.61 2.32 23.98
N VAL A 152 -4.73 2.02 22.68
CA VAL A 152 -4.17 2.90 21.62
C VAL A 152 -4.66 4.33 21.77
N ALA A 153 -5.94 4.54 22.07
CA ALA A 153 -6.50 5.88 22.27
C ALA A 153 -5.82 6.65 23.42
N GLU A 154 -5.51 5.97 24.53
CA GLU A 154 -4.83 6.56 25.69
C GLU A 154 -3.38 6.93 25.34
N ALA A 155 -2.67 6.05 24.63
CA ALA A 155 -1.31 6.31 24.16
C ALA A 155 -1.24 7.46 23.15
N LEU A 156 -2.26 7.63 22.29
CA LEU A 156 -2.32 8.75 21.36
C LEU A 156 -2.68 10.06 22.04
N ALA A 157 -3.40 10.04 23.16
CA ALA A 157 -3.80 11.26 23.88
C ALA A 157 -2.59 12.05 24.43
N VAL A 158 -1.47 11.38 24.75
CA VAL A 158 -0.25 12.05 25.22
C VAL A 158 0.55 12.73 24.10
N SER A 159 0.14 12.57 22.83
CA SER A 159 0.90 13.02 21.67
C SER A 159 0.99 14.54 21.54
N GLY A 160 0.03 15.29 22.11
CA GLY A 160 -0.02 16.76 22.01
C GLY A 160 -0.39 17.29 20.61
N ILE A 161 -0.87 16.43 19.72
CA ILE A 161 -1.39 16.77 18.38
C ILE A 161 -2.79 16.16 18.22
N ASP A 162 -3.53 16.57 17.18
CA ASP A 162 -4.87 16.00 16.95
C ASP A 162 -4.81 14.49 16.68
N GLY A 163 -5.92 13.80 16.97
CA GLY A 163 -5.98 12.34 16.92
C GLY A 163 -5.71 11.73 15.54
N ALA A 164 -6.02 12.43 14.45
CA ALA A 164 -5.75 11.94 13.10
C ALA A 164 -4.26 11.99 12.77
N ARG A 165 -3.57 13.08 13.13
CA ARG A 165 -2.11 13.18 13.03
C ARG A 165 -1.42 12.20 13.97
N ALA A 166 -1.85 12.09 15.23
CA ALA A 166 -1.30 11.13 16.20
C ALA A 166 -1.38 9.68 15.69
N ARG A 167 -2.54 9.29 15.13
CA ARG A 167 -2.70 7.97 14.53
C ARG A 167 -1.74 7.77 13.34
N SER A 168 -1.58 8.78 12.49
CA SER A 168 -0.65 8.72 11.35
C SER A 168 0.81 8.58 11.79
N VAL A 169 1.19 9.25 12.87
CA VAL A 169 2.52 9.12 13.51
C VAL A 169 2.72 7.70 14.06
N MET A 170 1.75 7.14 14.78
CA MET A 170 1.84 5.75 15.28
C MET A 170 1.97 4.75 14.13
N GLU A 171 1.19 4.89 13.06
CA GLU A 171 1.31 4.03 11.87
C GLU A 171 2.69 4.14 11.21
N LEU A 172 3.30 5.33 11.24
CA LEU A 172 4.67 5.50 10.78
C LEU A 172 5.68 4.78 11.68
N LEU A 173 5.52 4.85 13.00
CA LEU A 173 6.36 4.12 13.96
C LEU A 173 6.25 2.60 13.79
N ILE A 174 5.05 2.10 13.47
CA ILE A 174 4.82 0.69 13.13
C ILE A 174 5.56 0.32 11.84
N ARG A 175 5.42 1.13 10.78
CA ARG A 175 6.12 0.89 9.50
C ARG A 175 7.66 0.95 9.64
N ARG A 176 8.16 1.80 10.54
CA ARG A 176 9.61 1.90 10.85
C ARG A 176 10.10 0.76 11.75
N GLY A 177 9.21 -0.04 12.33
CA GLY A 177 9.54 -1.16 13.19
C GLY A 177 9.90 -0.79 14.64
N SER A 178 9.69 0.47 15.06
CA SER A 178 9.78 0.87 16.47
C SER A 178 8.63 0.26 17.28
N LEU A 179 7.44 0.24 16.68
CA LEU A 179 6.24 -0.35 17.26
C LEU A 179 5.81 -1.58 16.44
N VAL A 180 5.13 -2.51 17.09
CA VAL A 180 4.66 -3.76 16.52
C VAL A 180 3.17 -3.91 16.80
N ARG A 181 2.37 -4.00 15.73
CA ARG A 181 0.94 -4.32 15.84
C ARG A 181 0.75 -5.83 15.96
N VAL A 182 0.29 -6.26 17.14
CA VAL A 182 -0.02 -7.67 17.44
C VAL A 182 -1.49 -7.98 17.12
N ALA A 183 -2.39 -7.03 17.39
CA ALA A 183 -3.81 -7.07 17.05
C ALA A 183 -4.31 -5.65 16.75
N PRO A 184 -5.54 -5.45 16.19
CA PRO A 184 -6.04 -4.12 15.83
C PRO A 184 -5.88 -3.07 16.95
N ASP A 185 -6.17 -3.46 18.19
CA ASP A 185 -6.09 -2.59 19.37
C ASP A 185 -4.89 -2.87 20.28
N LEU A 186 -3.93 -3.71 19.84
CA LEU A 186 -2.75 -4.07 20.62
C LEU A 186 -1.48 -3.75 19.85
N VAL A 187 -0.81 -2.69 20.29
CA VAL A 187 0.48 -2.23 19.77
C VAL A 187 1.49 -2.31 20.90
N PHE A 188 2.66 -2.87 20.62
CA PHE A 188 3.75 -3.03 21.57
C PHE A 188 4.99 -2.33 21.05
N HIS A 189 5.89 -1.93 21.95
CA HIS A 189 7.22 -1.54 21.53
C HIS A 189 8.02 -2.77 21.07
N ARG A 190 8.89 -2.60 20.07
CA ARG A 190 9.70 -3.70 19.52
C ARG A 190 10.55 -4.40 20.60
N GLU A 191 11.04 -3.65 21.58
CA GLU A 191 11.86 -4.20 22.67
C GLU A 191 11.05 -5.12 23.59
N ALA A 192 9.76 -4.83 23.81
CA ALA A 192 8.90 -5.71 24.61
C ALA A 192 8.66 -7.05 23.89
N ILE A 193 8.52 -7.03 22.56
CA ILE A 193 8.41 -8.24 21.75
C ILE A 193 9.73 -9.01 21.72
N ALA A 194 10.86 -8.33 21.57
CA ALA A 194 12.17 -8.95 21.62
C ALA A 194 12.42 -9.63 22.99
N GLY A 195 12.16 -8.93 24.10
CA GLY A 195 12.29 -9.52 25.44
C GLY A 195 11.35 -10.71 25.68
N LEU A 196 10.16 -10.70 25.07
CA LEU A 196 9.26 -11.85 25.09
C LEU A 196 9.84 -13.05 24.31
N GLN A 197 10.48 -12.82 23.16
CA GLN A 197 11.16 -13.87 22.41
C GLN A 197 12.36 -14.43 23.18
N ASP A 198 13.16 -13.56 23.80
CA ASP A 198 14.30 -13.95 24.64
C ASP A 198 13.86 -14.79 25.86
N LEU A 199 12.72 -14.44 26.47
CA LEU A 199 12.11 -15.24 27.53
C LEU A 199 11.74 -16.66 27.06
N LEU A 200 11.30 -16.81 25.81
CA LEU A 200 10.89 -18.10 25.25
C LEU A 200 12.06 -18.90 24.68
N ALA A 201 13.11 -18.26 24.19
CA ALA A 201 14.27 -18.91 23.57
C ALA A 201 14.86 -20.11 24.37
N PRO A 202 15.09 -20.03 25.70
CA PRO A 202 15.60 -21.17 26.47
C PRO A 202 14.60 -22.32 26.64
N ARG A 203 13.35 -22.14 26.22
CA ARG A 203 12.26 -23.13 26.31
C ARG A 203 12.01 -23.86 24.99
N LYS A 204 12.95 -23.78 24.04
CA LYS A 204 12.84 -24.42 22.72
C LYS A 204 12.49 -25.91 22.84
N GLY A 205 11.47 -26.36 22.10
CA GLY A 205 10.94 -27.72 22.17
C GLY A 205 9.99 -27.99 23.34
N GLN A 206 9.88 -27.08 24.31
CA GLN A 206 8.94 -27.24 25.44
C GLN A 206 7.51 -27.01 24.98
N SER A 207 6.61 -27.91 25.37
CA SER A 207 5.17 -27.70 25.22
C SER A 207 4.60 -26.93 26.42
N PHE A 208 3.70 -26.00 26.16
CA PHE A 208 3.11 -25.14 27.18
C PHE A 208 1.65 -24.79 26.86
N SER A 209 0.87 -24.55 27.91
CA SER A 209 -0.51 -24.07 27.85
C SER A 209 -0.56 -22.54 27.88
N VAL A 210 -1.75 -21.98 27.61
CA VAL A 210 -1.99 -20.53 27.81
C VAL A 210 -1.78 -20.13 29.28
N GLY A 211 -2.03 -21.03 30.23
CA GLY A 211 -1.81 -20.80 31.65
C GLY A 211 -0.32 -20.60 31.97
N ASP A 212 0.54 -21.48 31.44
CA ASP A 212 2.00 -21.41 31.62
C ASP A 212 2.55 -20.11 31.04
N PHE A 213 2.10 -19.74 29.84
CA PHE A 213 2.50 -18.48 29.21
C PHE A 213 2.17 -17.26 30.07
N LYS A 214 0.98 -17.24 30.70
CA LYS A 214 0.60 -16.18 31.63
C LYS A 214 1.47 -16.15 32.88
N GLN A 215 1.84 -17.31 33.41
CA GLN A 215 2.75 -17.38 34.57
C GLN A 215 4.13 -16.84 34.23
N TRP A 216 4.64 -17.09 33.02
CA TRP A 216 5.96 -16.61 32.61
C TRP A 216 6.01 -15.11 32.30
N THR A 217 4.92 -14.57 31.77
CA THR A 217 4.88 -13.19 31.23
C THR A 217 4.13 -12.20 32.11
N GLY A 218 3.32 -12.68 33.06
CA GLY A 218 2.46 -11.84 33.90
C GLY A 218 1.27 -11.19 33.16
N VAL A 219 1.06 -11.48 31.87
CA VAL A 219 0.03 -10.79 31.08
C VAL A 219 -1.39 -11.29 31.38
N SER A 220 -2.37 -10.39 31.24
CA SER A 220 -3.78 -10.75 31.36
C SER A 220 -4.25 -11.68 30.23
N ARG A 221 -5.40 -12.36 30.43
CA ARG A 221 -6.00 -13.24 29.40
C ARG A 221 -6.32 -12.48 28.10
N LYS A 222 -6.70 -11.19 28.22
CA LYS A 222 -6.97 -10.30 27.09
C LYS A 222 -5.75 -10.17 26.16
N TYR A 223 -4.54 -10.25 26.71
CA TYR A 223 -3.29 -10.05 25.96
C TYR A 223 -2.60 -11.36 25.55
N ALA A 224 -2.79 -12.43 26.32
CA ALA A 224 -2.09 -13.70 26.09
C ALA A 224 -2.39 -14.31 24.72
N ILE A 225 -3.67 -14.43 24.33
CA ILE A 225 -4.04 -15.09 23.07
C ILE A 225 -3.51 -14.31 21.85
N PRO A 226 -3.73 -12.98 21.74
CA PRO A 226 -3.18 -12.21 20.62
C PRO A 226 -1.66 -12.28 20.49
N LEU A 227 -0.93 -12.23 21.61
CA LEU A 227 0.53 -12.37 21.60
C LEU A 227 0.95 -13.75 21.09
N LEU A 228 0.28 -14.81 21.55
CA LEU A 228 0.56 -16.17 21.07
C LEU A 228 0.25 -16.33 19.57
N GLU A 229 -0.84 -15.76 19.07
CA GLU A 229 -1.14 -15.78 17.64
C GLU A 229 -0.09 -15.02 16.81
N TYR A 230 0.42 -13.90 17.33
CA TYR A 230 1.52 -13.18 16.71
C TYR A 230 2.81 -14.00 16.71
N LEU A 231 3.17 -14.64 17.83
CA LEU A 231 4.34 -15.51 17.94
C LEU A 231 4.23 -16.74 17.03
N ASP A 232 3.02 -17.29 16.84
CA ASP A 232 2.75 -18.38 15.90
C ASP A 232 3.03 -17.93 14.45
N LYS A 233 2.54 -16.74 14.06
CA LYS A 233 2.82 -16.15 12.74
C LYS A 233 4.31 -15.84 12.53
N ALA A 234 4.98 -15.39 13.59
CA ALA A 234 6.41 -15.13 13.61
C ALA A 234 7.28 -16.40 13.70
N ARG A 235 6.67 -17.59 13.75
CA ARG A 235 7.34 -18.89 13.89
C ARG A 235 8.22 -19.04 15.15
N VAL A 236 7.89 -18.29 16.20
CA VAL A 236 8.51 -18.45 17.53
C VAL A 236 7.81 -19.55 18.31
N THR A 237 6.51 -19.70 18.10
CA THR A 237 5.70 -20.78 18.66
C THR A 237 4.92 -21.49 17.57
N ARG A 238 4.40 -22.67 17.88
CA ARG A 238 3.49 -23.40 17.01
C ARG A 238 2.37 -24.02 17.83
N ARG A 239 1.13 -23.77 17.41
CA ARG A 239 -0.06 -24.37 18.02
C ARG A 239 -0.19 -25.85 17.68
N LEU A 240 -0.42 -26.66 18.71
CA LEU A 240 -0.67 -28.10 18.66
C LEU A 240 -1.91 -28.39 19.52
N ALA A 241 -3.09 -28.44 18.88
CA ALA A 241 -4.38 -28.56 19.55
C ALA A 241 -4.62 -27.50 20.65
N ASP A 242 -4.65 -27.92 21.91
CA ASP A 242 -4.86 -27.09 23.12
C ASP A 242 -3.56 -26.48 23.67
N LYS A 243 -2.40 -26.95 23.21
CA LYS A 243 -1.07 -26.48 23.64
C LYS A 243 -0.31 -25.79 22.52
N ARG A 244 0.85 -25.25 22.88
CA ARG A 244 1.86 -24.75 21.96
C ARG A 244 3.20 -25.41 22.24
N VAL A 245 4.09 -25.34 21.27
CA VAL A 245 5.51 -25.67 21.41
C VAL A 245 6.34 -24.46 21.00
N VAL A 246 7.42 -24.19 21.72
CA VAL A 246 8.41 -23.18 21.30
C VAL A 246 9.28 -23.79 20.19
N VAL A 247 9.41 -23.08 19.06
CA VAL A 247 10.03 -23.58 17.82
C VAL A 247 11.52 -23.31 17.77
#